data_AF-X6C6J4-F1
#
_entry.id   AF-X6C6J4-F1
#
_cell.length_a   1.000
_cell.length_b   1.000
_cell.length_c   1.000
_cell.angle_alpha   90.00
_cell.angle_beta   90.00
_cell.angle_gamma   90.00
#
_symmetry.space_group_name_H-M   'P 1'
#
loop_
_entity.id
_entity.type
_entity.pdbx_description
1 polymer ?
#
loop_
_entity_poly.entity_id
_entity_poly.type
_entity_poly.pdbx_seq_one_letter_code
_entity_poly.pdbx_strand_id
1 'polypeptide(L)'
;MTLSFAAAKPRSAKRFSDAAGDTDVSETTPATITPKVERLAALVGASAPAFVPVVDDPYGLYGFCNTGVLEKVRNDGGGICFGWIIWEWPGVFLTAEFHAVWLDGAGQYVDITPKPQNERRIVFAPAPEHEADFDFNARPLNARLRTYGDRSEEIRLRVASLGDTKRRYEERRAEAKGMTIQEWLTQKLPTDPVIGLVDSFLEACDKFDQHMDRLSDHNRNFTPDRTWYLLGERRAQLLTRIRRQLKSPPP
;
A
#
# COMPACT_ATOMS: atom_id res chain seq x y z
N MET A 1 10.03 21.27 7.34
CA MET A 1 10.12 21.53 8.80
C MET A 1 8.98 20.79 9.48
N THR A 2 9.16 19.53 9.84
CA THR A 2 8.13 18.68 10.46
C THR A 2 7.34 19.40 11.56
N LEU A 3 6.00 19.23 11.57
CA LEU A 3 5.14 19.77 12.63
C LEU A 3 5.62 19.30 14.01
N SER A 4 5.62 20.21 14.99
CA SER A 4 5.97 19.85 16.38
C SER A 4 4.96 18.88 16.98
N PHE A 5 5.40 18.06 17.94
CA PHE A 5 4.54 17.11 18.64
C PHE A 5 3.29 17.77 19.23
N ALA A 6 3.46 18.91 19.91
CA ALA A 6 2.36 19.67 20.51
C ALA A 6 1.33 20.15 19.48
N ALA A 7 1.77 20.55 18.27
CA ALA A 7 0.88 20.97 17.19
C ALA A 7 0.21 19.79 16.47
N ALA A 8 0.92 18.66 16.34
CA ALA A 8 0.43 17.46 15.68
C ALA A 8 -0.58 16.68 16.53
N LYS A 9 -0.40 16.63 17.85
CA LYS A 9 -1.24 15.85 18.77
C LYS A 9 -2.76 16.09 18.65
N PRO A 10 -3.28 17.33 18.71
CA PRO A 10 -4.73 17.56 18.54
C PRO A 10 -5.22 17.20 17.13
N ARG A 11 -4.39 17.39 16.09
CA ARG A 11 -4.73 17.02 14.70
C ARG A 11 -4.80 15.50 14.54
N SER A 12 -3.85 14.78 15.15
CA SER A 12 -3.82 13.33 15.23
C SER A 12 -5.10 12.78 15.87
N ALA A 13 -5.47 13.31 17.05
CA ALA A 13 -6.68 12.87 17.76
C ALA A 13 -7.95 13.05 16.92
N LYS A 14 -8.10 14.20 16.24
CA LYS A 14 -9.23 14.43 15.33
C LYS A 14 -9.24 13.43 14.17
N ARG A 15 -8.09 13.27 13.48
CA ARG A 15 -7.97 12.33 12.34
C ARG A 15 -8.25 10.89 12.77
N PHE A 16 -7.79 10.49 13.94
CA PHE A 16 -8.02 9.15 14.48
C PHE A 16 -9.51 8.94 14.75
N SER A 17 -10.19 9.90 15.39
CA SER A 17 -11.63 9.82 15.63
C SER A 17 -12.43 9.73 14.33
N ASP A 18 -12.07 10.53 13.32
CA ASP A 18 -12.74 10.50 12.01
C ASP A 18 -12.54 9.12 11.34
N ALA A 19 -11.32 8.56 11.38
CA ALA A 19 -11.00 7.27 10.77
C ALA A 19 -11.53 6.06 11.54
N ALA A 20 -11.62 6.13 12.86
CA ALA A 20 -12.15 5.05 13.70
C ALA A 20 -13.67 4.89 13.54
N GLY A 21 -14.36 5.97 13.15
CA GLY A 21 -15.79 5.93 12.80
C GLY A 21 -16.07 5.40 11.39
N ASP A 22 -15.04 5.23 10.55
CA ASP A 22 -15.19 4.71 9.19
C ASP A 22 -15.30 3.18 9.21
N THR A 23 -16.52 2.68 8.99
CA THR A 23 -16.81 1.25 8.92
C THR A 23 -16.67 0.68 7.51
N ASP A 24 -16.35 1.51 6.52
CA ASP A 24 -16.27 1.13 5.10
C ASP A 24 -14.81 1.03 4.62
N VAL A 25 -13.89 0.72 5.55
CA VAL A 25 -12.48 0.47 5.24
C VAL A 25 -12.33 -0.93 4.64
N SER A 26 -11.80 -1.00 3.42
CA SER A 26 -11.54 -2.28 2.74
C SER A 26 -10.14 -2.85 3.00
N GLU A 27 -9.18 -1.99 3.35
CA GLU A 27 -7.78 -2.38 3.51
C GLU A 27 -7.45 -2.71 4.98
N THR A 28 -6.64 -3.74 5.19
CA THR A 28 -6.11 -4.13 6.49
C THR A 28 -4.68 -4.64 6.33
N THR A 29 -3.99 -4.95 7.43
CA THR A 29 -2.67 -5.57 7.35
C THR A 29 -2.77 -6.97 6.73
N PRO A 30 -1.90 -7.33 5.77
CA PRO A 30 -1.84 -8.67 5.22
C PRO A 30 -1.71 -9.73 6.32
N ALA A 31 -2.51 -10.79 6.24
CA ALA A 31 -2.46 -11.88 7.22
C ALA A 31 -1.15 -12.69 7.14
N THR A 32 -0.54 -12.73 5.95
CA THR A 32 0.71 -13.42 5.65
C THR A 32 1.58 -12.57 4.70
N ILE A 33 2.90 -12.74 4.80
CA ILE A 33 3.83 -12.15 3.84
C ILE A 33 3.90 -13.11 2.65
N THR A 34 3.23 -12.74 1.56
CA THR A 34 3.18 -13.53 0.33
C THR A 34 4.20 -13.03 -0.70
N PRO A 35 4.50 -13.79 -1.77
CA PRO A 35 5.34 -13.29 -2.87
C PRO A 35 4.82 -11.99 -3.51
N LYS A 36 3.52 -11.69 -3.42
CA LYS A 36 2.95 -10.41 -3.89
C LYS A 36 3.30 -9.24 -2.98
N VAL A 37 3.33 -9.48 -1.66
CA VAL A 37 3.78 -8.51 -0.65
C VAL A 37 5.26 -8.21 -0.84
N GLU A 38 6.09 -9.25 -0.99
CA GLU A 38 7.53 -9.10 -1.28
C GLU A 38 7.76 -8.37 -2.61
N ARG A 39 6.98 -8.68 -3.65
CA ARG A 39 7.04 -7.97 -4.93
C ARG A 39 6.72 -6.49 -4.76
N LEU A 40 5.68 -6.13 -4.02
CA LEU A 40 5.37 -4.71 -3.78
C LEU A 40 6.48 -4.02 -2.99
N ALA A 41 7.03 -4.66 -1.96
CA ALA A 41 8.18 -4.13 -1.22
C ALA A 41 9.39 -3.87 -2.14
N ALA A 42 9.72 -4.82 -3.03
CA ALA A 42 10.79 -4.65 -4.01
C ALA A 42 10.51 -3.53 -5.03
N LEU A 43 9.26 -3.37 -5.48
CA LEU A 43 8.86 -2.30 -6.40
C LEU A 43 9.07 -0.89 -5.82
N VAL A 44 8.97 -0.75 -4.50
CA VAL A 44 9.21 0.52 -3.78
C VAL A 44 10.63 0.64 -3.21
N GLY A 45 11.56 -0.21 -3.67
CA GLY A 45 12.97 -0.16 -3.23
C GLY A 45 13.20 -0.59 -1.78
N ALA A 46 12.22 -1.22 -1.13
CA ALA A 46 12.32 -1.64 0.26
C ALA A 46 13.04 -2.98 0.42
N SER A 47 13.56 -3.19 1.63
CA SER A 47 14.07 -4.49 2.09
C SER A 47 12.94 -5.49 2.34
N ALA A 48 13.30 -6.72 2.71
CA ALA A 48 12.34 -7.77 2.99
C ALA A 48 11.32 -7.32 4.06
N PRO A 49 10.01 -7.49 3.80
CA PRO A 49 8.97 -7.13 4.75
C PRO A 49 8.98 -8.04 5.97
N ALA A 50 8.57 -7.51 7.12
CA ALA A 50 8.44 -8.24 8.38
C ALA A 50 7.17 -7.85 9.12
N PHE A 51 6.69 -8.73 10.01
CA PHE A 51 5.64 -8.35 10.95
C PHE A 51 6.23 -7.50 12.07
N VAL A 52 5.64 -6.34 12.31
CA VAL A 52 6.03 -5.40 13.36
C VAL A 52 4.87 -5.23 14.33
N PRO A 53 5.09 -5.37 15.65
CA PRO A 53 4.02 -5.17 16.64
C PRO A 53 3.57 -3.71 16.64
N VAL A 54 2.27 -3.51 16.81
CA VAL A 54 1.70 -2.20 17.13
C VAL A 54 1.54 -2.12 18.64
N VAL A 55 2.11 -1.08 19.24
CA VAL A 55 2.06 -0.85 20.69
C VAL A 55 1.41 0.50 20.97
N ASP A 56 0.47 0.51 21.90
CA ASP A 56 -0.13 1.76 22.37
C ASP A 56 0.92 2.54 23.18
N ASP A 57 1.15 3.79 22.79
CA ASP A 57 2.25 4.60 23.28
C ASP A 57 1.85 6.09 23.38
N PRO A 58 2.22 6.81 24.45
CA PRO A 58 1.87 8.23 24.63
C PRO A 58 2.35 9.17 23.51
N TYR A 59 3.36 8.76 22.74
CA TYR A 59 3.93 9.49 21.62
C TYR A 59 3.38 9.05 20.25
N GLY A 60 2.50 8.04 20.23
CA GLY A 60 1.83 7.57 19.03
C GLY A 60 0.91 8.63 18.42
N LEU A 61 1.16 9.01 17.15
CA LEU A 61 0.38 10.03 16.43
C LEU A 61 -0.14 9.51 15.08
N TYR A 62 -1.46 9.32 14.97
CA TYR A 62 -2.13 8.92 13.73
C TYR A 62 -2.02 9.99 12.64
N GLY A 63 -1.49 9.59 11.48
CA GLY A 63 -1.23 10.48 10.34
C GLY A 63 -0.04 11.43 10.53
N PHE A 64 0.77 11.24 11.57
CA PHE A 64 1.99 12.00 11.87
C PHE A 64 3.07 11.07 12.48
N CYS A 65 3.24 9.88 11.91
CA CYS A 65 4.09 8.82 12.45
C CYS A 65 5.54 9.28 12.68
N ASN A 66 6.12 10.04 11.75
CA ASN A 66 7.45 10.60 11.89
C ASN A 66 7.58 11.55 13.09
N THR A 67 6.61 12.46 13.29
CA THR A 67 6.61 13.37 14.45
C THR A 67 6.50 12.58 15.76
N GLY A 68 5.64 11.55 15.80
CA GLY A 68 5.47 10.69 16.97
C GLY A 68 6.74 9.91 17.31
N VAL A 69 7.36 9.28 16.31
CA VAL A 69 8.59 8.51 16.50
C VAL A 69 9.77 9.41 16.90
N LEU A 70 9.92 10.58 16.29
CA LEU A 70 10.97 11.53 16.71
C LEU A 70 10.80 11.96 18.17
N GLU A 71 9.56 12.17 18.63
CA GLU A 71 9.28 12.46 20.03
C GLU A 71 9.58 11.25 20.94
N LYS A 72 9.24 10.03 20.51
CA LYS A 72 9.61 8.79 21.21
C LYS A 72 11.12 8.67 21.38
N VAL A 73 11.88 8.89 20.30
CA VAL A 73 13.36 8.85 20.33
C VAL A 73 13.92 9.90 21.27
N ARG A 74 13.36 11.11 21.28
CA ARG A 74 13.79 12.20 22.16
C ARG A 74 13.66 11.87 23.65
N ASN A 75 12.60 11.15 24.02
CA ASN A 75 12.30 10.88 25.43
C ASN A 75 12.87 9.53 25.91
N ASP A 76 12.85 8.51 25.05
CA ASP A 76 13.11 7.12 25.44
C ASP A 76 14.33 6.51 24.72
N GLY A 77 15.00 7.28 23.85
CA GLY A 77 16.13 6.81 23.04
C GLY A 77 15.71 5.87 21.90
N GLY A 78 16.68 5.11 21.38
CA GLY A 78 16.49 4.30 20.17
C GLY A 78 16.66 5.12 18.89
N GLY A 79 15.96 4.72 17.82
CA GLY A 79 16.05 5.36 16.52
C GLY A 79 14.72 5.43 15.78
N ILE A 80 14.72 6.17 14.68
CA ILE A 80 13.64 6.19 13.69
C ILE A 80 14.05 5.33 12.51
N CYS A 81 13.14 4.48 12.04
CA CYS A 81 13.33 3.72 10.80
C CYS A 81 12.20 4.06 9.83
N PHE A 82 12.58 4.54 8.64
CA PHE A 82 11.66 4.79 7.54
C PHE A 82 11.47 3.55 6.68
N GLY A 83 10.28 3.43 6.10
CA GLY A 83 9.92 2.31 5.26
C GLY A 83 8.48 2.40 4.80
N TRP A 84 7.88 1.25 4.58
CA TRP A 84 6.54 1.15 4.03
C TRP A 84 5.68 0.23 4.89
N ILE A 85 4.50 0.70 5.29
CA ILE A 85 3.44 -0.22 5.70
C ILE A 85 2.84 -0.81 4.44
N ILE A 86 2.67 -2.13 4.42
CA ILE A 86 1.88 -2.80 3.39
C ILE A 86 0.47 -3.03 3.91
N TRP A 87 -0.49 -2.46 3.20
CA TRP A 87 -1.92 -2.69 3.37
C TRP A 87 -2.46 -3.59 2.26
N GLU A 88 -3.52 -4.33 2.56
CA GLU A 88 -4.17 -5.26 1.66
C GLU A 88 -5.68 -5.06 1.71
N TRP A 89 -6.30 -4.89 0.53
CA TRP A 89 -7.68 -5.33 0.36
C TRP A 89 -7.64 -6.77 -0.16
N PRO A 90 -8.04 -7.77 0.67
CA PRO A 90 -7.80 -9.17 0.36
C PRO A 90 -8.30 -9.58 -1.03
N GLY A 91 -7.38 -10.10 -1.84
CA GLY A 91 -7.64 -10.55 -3.21
C GLY A 91 -7.90 -9.43 -4.24
N VAL A 92 -7.81 -8.15 -3.86
CA VAL A 92 -8.07 -7.03 -4.77
C VAL A 92 -6.79 -6.28 -5.14
N PHE A 93 -6.11 -5.68 -4.16
CA PHE A 93 -4.83 -5.01 -4.36
C PHE A 93 -4.07 -4.86 -3.03
N LEU A 94 -2.80 -4.49 -3.15
CA LEU A 94 -1.93 -4.07 -2.04
C LEU A 94 -1.57 -2.59 -2.20
N THR A 95 -1.41 -1.90 -1.08
CA THR A 95 -0.89 -0.51 -1.01
C THR A 95 0.36 -0.48 -0.14
N ALA A 96 1.42 0.17 -0.62
CA ALA A 96 2.58 0.54 0.18
C ALA A 96 2.41 2.01 0.59
N GLU A 97 2.29 2.26 1.88
CA GLU A 97 2.20 3.59 2.48
C GLU A 97 3.50 3.94 3.20
N PHE A 98 4.13 5.07 2.83
CA PHE A 98 5.39 5.46 3.45
C PHE A 98 5.20 5.83 4.92
N HIS A 99 6.02 5.25 5.79
CA HIS A 99 5.80 5.25 7.24
C HIS A 99 7.10 5.28 8.04
N ALA A 100 7.00 5.67 9.31
CA ALA A 100 8.08 5.64 10.28
C ALA A 100 7.71 4.74 11.47
N VAL A 101 8.62 3.83 11.83
CA VAL A 101 8.53 3.01 13.05
C VAL A 101 9.65 3.36 14.01
N TRP A 102 9.44 3.11 15.29
CA TRP A 102 10.48 3.24 16.31
C TRP A 102 11.37 2.01 16.29
N LEU A 103 12.69 2.22 16.28
CA LEU A 103 13.69 1.20 16.52
C LEU A 103 14.08 1.27 17.99
N ASP A 104 13.71 0.25 18.77
CA ASP A 104 13.97 0.25 20.21
C ASP A 104 15.46 0.05 20.54
N GLY A 105 15.80 0.10 21.84
CA GLY A 105 17.18 -0.09 22.30
C GLY A 105 17.77 -1.49 22.05
N ALA A 106 16.93 -2.48 21.71
CA ALA A 106 17.32 -3.83 21.32
C ALA A 106 17.37 -4.02 19.79
N GLY A 107 17.19 -2.94 19.02
CA GLY A 107 17.20 -2.99 17.57
C GLY A 107 15.95 -3.65 16.97
N GLN A 108 14.84 -3.71 17.72
CA GLN A 108 13.56 -4.23 17.22
C GLN A 108 12.68 -3.09 16.70
N TYR A 109 11.98 -3.35 15.60
CA TYR A 109 10.97 -2.43 15.08
C TYR A 109 9.69 -2.52 15.92
N VAL A 110 9.14 -1.36 16.27
CA VAL A 110 7.85 -1.21 16.96
C VAL A 110 7.09 -0.06 16.31
N ASP A 111 5.86 -0.34 15.86
CA ASP A 111 4.98 0.73 15.40
C ASP A 111 4.18 1.28 16.58
N ILE A 112 4.48 2.52 16.95
CA ILE A 112 3.77 3.23 18.02
C ILE A 112 2.57 4.02 17.48
N THR A 113 2.35 4.03 16.16
CA THR A 113 1.28 4.80 15.55
C THR A 113 -0.06 4.07 15.76
N PRO A 114 -1.05 4.69 16.42
CA PRO A 114 -2.31 4.02 16.72
C PRO A 114 -3.07 3.71 15.43
N LYS A 115 -3.74 2.55 15.40
CA LYS A 115 -4.46 2.02 14.23
C LYS A 115 -5.96 2.12 14.47
N PRO A 116 -6.72 2.91 13.69
CA PRO A 116 -8.15 3.12 13.94
C PRO A 116 -8.98 1.83 13.87
N GLN A 117 -8.52 0.84 13.11
CA GLN A 117 -9.14 -0.48 12.97
C GLN A 117 -8.56 -1.55 13.92
N ASN A 118 -7.75 -1.14 14.90
CA ASN A 118 -7.19 -1.96 15.99
C ASN A 118 -6.22 -3.07 15.56
N GLU A 119 -5.48 -2.86 14.47
CA GLU A 119 -4.38 -3.71 14.04
C GLU A 119 -3.33 -3.79 15.15
N ARG A 120 -3.05 -5.01 15.61
CA ARG A 120 -2.04 -5.30 16.66
C ARG A 120 -0.65 -5.54 16.10
N ARG A 121 -0.55 -5.66 14.78
CA ARG A 121 0.69 -5.80 14.02
C ARG A 121 0.47 -5.25 12.62
N ILE A 122 1.54 -4.79 12.00
CA ILE A 122 1.58 -4.38 10.61
C ILE A 122 2.59 -5.23 9.84
N VAL A 123 2.47 -5.27 8.52
CA VAL A 123 3.58 -5.66 7.65
C VAL A 123 4.37 -4.40 7.30
N PHE A 124 5.64 -4.37 7.70
CA PHE A 124 6.55 -3.24 7.47
C PHE A 124 7.73 -3.67 6.60
N ALA A 125 8.03 -2.90 5.57
CA ALA A 125 9.20 -3.09 4.71
C ALA A 125 10.16 -1.90 4.87
N PRO A 126 11.32 -2.07 5.54
CA PRO A 126 12.29 -0.98 5.74
C PRO A 126 12.81 -0.42 4.41
N ALA A 127 12.97 0.90 4.31
CA ALA A 127 13.54 1.58 3.14
C ALA A 127 14.95 2.11 3.47
N PRO A 128 16.02 1.31 3.27
CA PRO A 128 17.36 1.64 3.75
C PRO A 128 17.99 2.87 3.07
N GLU A 129 17.44 3.31 1.93
CA GLU A 129 17.89 4.55 1.27
C GLU A 129 17.42 5.82 1.99
N HIS A 130 16.52 5.70 2.98
CA HIS A 130 15.99 6.80 3.78
C HIS A 130 16.58 6.76 5.19
N GLU A 131 17.66 7.51 5.39
CA GLU A 131 18.38 7.61 6.68
C GLU A 131 17.58 8.34 7.76
N ALA A 132 18.05 8.28 9.01
CA ALA A 132 17.32 8.82 10.17
C ALA A 132 17.05 10.35 10.11
N ASP A 133 17.84 11.10 9.36
CA ASP A 133 17.69 12.55 9.15
C ASP A 133 16.86 12.92 7.91
N PHE A 134 16.28 11.93 7.21
CA PHE A 134 15.44 12.12 6.04
C PHE A 134 14.27 13.10 6.32
N ASP A 135 14.08 14.07 5.42
CA ASP A 135 12.92 14.97 5.48
C ASP A 135 11.65 14.24 5.04
N PHE A 136 10.87 13.78 6.00
CA PHE A 136 9.59 13.10 5.76
C PHE A 136 8.59 13.90 4.90
N ASN A 137 8.76 15.22 4.80
CA ASN A 137 7.94 16.04 3.91
C ASN A 137 8.22 15.75 2.42
N ALA A 138 9.43 15.29 2.10
CA ALA A 138 9.86 14.86 0.77
C ALA A 138 9.64 13.34 0.52
N ARG A 139 8.83 12.68 1.35
CA ARG A 139 8.54 11.25 1.22
C ARG A 139 7.99 10.89 -0.17
N PRO A 140 8.28 9.68 -0.66
CA PRO A 140 7.64 9.17 -1.87
C PRO A 140 6.13 8.99 -1.67
N LEU A 141 5.40 9.03 -2.78
CA LEU A 141 3.97 8.76 -2.79
C LEU A 141 3.69 7.27 -2.56
N ASN A 142 2.46 6.97 -2.15
CA ASN A 142 2.00 5.60 -2.01
C ASN A 142 2.10 4.86 -3.35
N ALA A 143 2.46 3.57 -3.29
CA ALA A 143 2.48 2.69 -4.46
C ALA A 143 1.43 1.58 -4.30
N ARG A 144 0.84 1.13 -5.41
CA ARG A 144 -0.21 0.11 -5.38
C ARG A 144 0.06 -1.00 -6.38
N LEU A 145 -0.27 -2.23 -5.98
CA LEU A 145 -0.14 -3.43 -6.81
C LEU A 145 -1.48 -4.15 -6.88
N ARG A 146 -2.06 -4.27 -8.07
CA ARG A 146 -3.24 -5.12 -8.28
C ARG A 146 -2.90 -6.57 -7.98
N THR A 147 -3.72 -7.21 -7.16
CA THR A 147 -3.67 -8.66 -6.91
C THR A 147 -4.87 -9.39 -7.52
N TYR A 148 -5.97 -8.68 -7.77
CA TYR A 148 -7.17 -9.20 -8.42
C TYR A 148 -6.87 -9.69 -9.84
N GLY A 149 -7.43 -10.86 -10.19
CA GLY A 149 -7.29 -11.44 -11.53
C GLY A 149 -5.87 -11.85 -11.88
N ASP A 150 -4.95 -11.84 -10.92
CA ASP A 150 -3.60 -12.38 -11.10
C ASP A 150 -3.65 -13.90 -11.18
N ARG A 151 -3.59 -14.40 -12.42
CA ARG A 151 -3.55 -15.82 -12.77
C ARG A 151 -2.14 -16.31 -13.09
N SER A 152 -1.10 -15.59 -12.64
CA SER A 152 0.29 -15.97 -12.93
C SER A 152 0.63 -17.37 -12.44
N GLU A 153 0.08 -17.79 -11.29
CA GLU A 153 0.30 -19.14 -10.76
C GLU A 153 -0.48 -20.20 -11.53
N GLU A 154 -1.75 -19.95 -11.87
CA GLU A 154 -2.54 -20.83 -12.75
C GLU A 154 -1.83 -21.05 -14.09
N ILE A 155 -1.33 -19.97 -14.70
CA ILE A 155 -0.58 -20.03 -15.95
C ILE A 155 0.74 -20.78 -15.77
N ARG A 156 1.46 -20.57 -14.68
CA ARG A 156 2.70 -21.30 -14.37
C ARG A 156 2.46 -22.80 -14.28
N LEU A 157 1.44 -23.21 -13.51
CA LEU A 157 1.02 -24.61 -13.39
C LEU A 157 0.51 -25.17 -14.72
N ARG A 158 -0.20 -24.36 -15.50
CA ARG A 158 -0.65 -24.73 -16.84
C ARG A 158 0.53 -25.01 -17.76
N VAL A 159 1.53 -24.14 -17.81
CA VAL A 159 2.76 -24.34 -18.60
C VAL A 159 3.49 -25.60 -18.12
N ALA A 160 3.63 -25.80 -16.81
CA ALA A 160 4.29 -26.97 -16.23
C ALA A 160 3.56 -28.30 -16.55
N SER A 161 2.24 -28.26 -16.74
CA SER A 161 1.44 -29.46 -17.11
C SER A 161 1.37 -29.74 -18.61
N LEU A 162 1.91 -28.88 -19.48
CA LEU A 162 1.96 -29.13 -20.91
C LEU A 162 3.00 -30.21 -21.23
N GLY A 163 2.59 -31.27 -21.94
CA GLY A 163 3.54 -32.20 -22.54
C GLY A 163 4.45 -31.51 -23.57
N ASP A 164 5.67 -32.01 -23.74
CA ASP A 164 6.76 -31.37 -24.50
C ASP A 164 6.35 -30.88 -25.89
N THR A 165 5.62 -31.70 -26.66
CA THR A 165 5.15 -31.36 -28.01
C THR A 165 4.23 -30.13 -27.99
N LYS A 166 3.29 -30.10 -27.04
CA LYS A 166 2.32 -28.99 -26.92
C LYS A 166 2.99 -27.74 -26.39
N ARG A 167 3.93 -27.87 -25.45
CA ARG A 167 4.73 -26.76 -24.94
C ARG A 167 5.53 -26.08 -26.05
N ARG A 168 6.30 -26.84 -26.83
CA ARG A 168 7.06 -26.31 -27.99
C ARG A 168 6.16 -25.69 -29.05
N TYR A 169 4.95 -26.21 -29.23
CA TYR A 169 3.97 -25.62 -30.14
C TYR A 169 3.51 -24.23 -29.65
N GLU A 170 3.19 -24.08 -28.36
CA GLU A 170 2.77 -22.80 -27.79
C GLU A 170 3.92 -21.80 -27.69
N GLU A 171 5.14 -22.23 -27.35
CA GLU A 171 6.35 -21.39 -27.32
C GLU A 171 6.62 -20.75 -28.68
N ARG A 172 6.56 -21.52 -29.78
CA ARG A 172 6.73 -20.97 -31.14
C ARG A 172 5.69 -19.92 -31.50
N ARG A 173 4.45 -20.08 -31.03
CA ARG A 173 3.37 -19.11 -31.26
C ARG A 173 3.58 -17.83 -30.44
N ALA A 174 4.05 -17.98 -29.21
CA ALA A 174 4.41 -16.87 -28.35
C ALA A 174 5.57 -16.06 -28.95
N GLU A 175 6.62 -16.75 -29.39
CA GLU A 175 7.80 -16.15 -30.02
C GLU A 175 7.44 -15.41 -31.32
N ALA A 176 6.57 -15.99 -32.16
CA ALA A 176 6.05 -15.32 -33.35
C ALA A 176 5.27 -14.02 -33.06
N LYS A 177 4.93 -13.77 -31.78
CA LYS A 177 4.29 -12.56 -31.28
C LYS A 177 5.18 -11.73 -30.35
N GLY A 178 6.45 -12.11 -30.16
CA GLY A 178 7.39 -11.43 -29.28
C GLY A 178 7.04 -11.56 -27.80
N MET A 179 6.39 -12.65 -27.40
CA MET A 179 5.88 -12.90 -26.06
C MET A 179 6.53 -14.15 -25.45
N THR A 180 6.56 -14.20 -24.12
CA THR A 180 6.77 -15.44 -23.37
C THR A 180 5.57 -16.38 -23.50
N ILE A 181 5.75 -17.68 -23.28
CA ILE A 181 4.63 -18.64 -23.27
C ILE A 181 3.59 -18.27 -22.20
N GLN A 182 4.00 -17.69 -21.06
CA GLN A 182 3.10 -17.23 -20.01
C GLN A 182 2.21 -16.08 -20.48
N GLU A 183 2.79 -15.03 -21.08
CA GLU A 183 2.03 -13.90 -21.63
C GLU A 183 1.07 -14.36 -22.72
N TRP A 184 1.55 -15.23 -23.62
CA TRP A 184 0.75 -15.81 -24.69
C TRP A 184 -0.45 -16.60 -24.16
N LEU A 185 -0.24 -17.46 -23.15
CA LEU A 185 -1.34 -18.23 -22.57
C LEU A 185 -2.30 -17.36 -21.75
N THR A 186 -1.80 -16.29 -21.13
CA THR A 186 -2.62 -15.32 -20.40
C THR A 186 -3.64 -14.66 -21.33
N GLN A 187 -3.25 -14.30 -22.56
CA GLN A 187 -4.16 -13.70 -23.55
C GLN A 187 -5.30 -14.62 -24.01
N LYS A 188 -5.14 -15.94 -23.84
CA LYS A 188 -6.18 -16.91 -24.20
C LYS A 188 -7.26 -17.04 -23.14
N LEU A 189 -7.06 -16.47 -21.97
CA LEU A 189 -8.02 -16.57 -20.89
C LEU A 189 -9.16 -15.56 -21.08
N PRO A 190 -10.38 -15.85 -20.61
CA PRO A 190 -11.47 -14.89 -20.64
C PRO A 190 -11.09 -13.58 -19.93
N THR A 191 -11.49 -12.46 -20.54
CA THR A 191 -11.33 -11.12 -19.96
C THR A 191 -12.34 -10.94 -18.83
N ASP A 192 -11.86 -10.59 -17.65
CA ASP A 192 -12.71 -10.19 -16.53
C ASP A 192 -12.83 -8.64 -16.52
N PRO A 193 -14.03 -8.06 -16.71
CA PRO A 193 -14.20 -6.61 -16.71
C PRO A 193 -13.87 -5.95 -15.37
N VAL A 194 -13.86 -6.69 -14.25
CA VAL A 194 -13.45 -6.18 -12.93
C VAL A 194 -11.97 -5.78 -12.95
N ILE A 195 -11.12 -6.46 -13.73
CA ILE A 195 -9.69 -6.13 -13.86
C ILE A 195 -9.51 -4.66 -14.26
N GLY A 196 -10.19 -4.23 -15.33
CA GLY A 196 -10.09 -2.85 -15.80
C GLY A 196 -10.68 -1.82 -14.82
N LEU A 197 -11.66 -2.22 -14.00
CA LEU A 197 -12.19 -1.37 -12.94
C LEU A 197 -11.19 -1.19 -11.80
N VAL A 198 -10.53 -2.28 -11.37
CA VAL A 198 -9.49 -2.22 -10.34
C VAL A 198 -8.33 -1.36 -10.84
N ASP A 199 -7.83 -1.60 -12.06
CA ASP A 199 -6.75 -0.79 -12.65
C ASP A 199 -7.12 0.70 -12.71
N SER A 200 -8.34 1.03 -13.14
CA SER A 200 -8.84 2.42 -13.16
C SER A 200 -8.92 3.03 -11.76
N PHE A 201 -9.23 2.23 -10.73
CA PHE A 201 -9.30 2.69 -9.35
C PHE A 201 -7.91 2.99 -8.80
N LEU A 202 -6.93 2.12 -9.03
CA LEU A 202 -5.55 2.35 -8.62
C LEU A 202 -4.98 3.60 -9.28
N GLU A 203 -5.18 3.77 -10.59
CA GLU A 203 -4.76 4.98 -11.30
C GLU A 203 -5.43 6.25 -10.74
N ALA A 204 -6.72 6.18 -10.37
CA ALA A 204 -7.42 7.30 -9.75
C ALA A 204 -6.88 7.64 -8.35
N CYS A 205 -6.48 6.63 -7.57
CA CYS A 205 -5.82 6.82 -6.28
C CYS A 205 -4.45 7.49 -6.47
N ASP A 206 -3.65 7.04 -7.42
CA ASP A 206 -2.31 7.60 -7.66
C ASP A 206 -2.40 9.07 -8.12
N LYS A 207 -3.35 9.40 -9.01
CA LYS A 207 -3.62 10.79 -9.40
C LYS A 207 -4.08 11.65 -8.22
N PHE A 208 -4.90 11.09 -7.34
CA PHE A 208 -5.37 11.80 -6.15
C PHE A 208 -4.23 12.08 -5.17
N ASP A 209 -3.37 11.09 -4.90
CA ASP A 209 -2.23 11.24 -3.99
C ASP A 209 -1.25 12.27 -4.56
N GLN A 210 -0.90 12.18 -5.85
CA GLN A 210 -0.08 13.19 -6.55
C GLN A 210 -0.66 14.60 -6.45
N HIS A 211 -1.99 14.73 -6.61
CA HIS A 211 -2.63 16.04 -6.57
C HIS A 211 -2.71 16.59 -5.14
N MET A 212 -3.04 15.73 -4.16
CA MET A 212 -3.05 16.11 -2.75
C MET A 212 -1.67 16.58 -2.28
N ASP A 213 -0.62 15.86 -2.70
CA ASP A 213 0.75 16.22 -2.34
C ASP A 213 1.17 17.55 -2.96
N ARG A 214 0.76 17.87 -4.21
CA ARG A 214 0.97 19.20 -4.80
C ARG A 214 0.21 20.33 -4.11
N LEU A 215 -1.02 20.06 -3.63
CA LEU A 215 -1.85 21.06 -2.94
C LEU A 215 -1.37 21.33 -1.52
N SER A 216 -0.73 20.34 -0.91
CA SER A 216 -0.13 20.48 0.40
C SER A 216 1.26 21.08 0.16
N ASP A 217 1.52 22.31 0.57
CA ASP A 217 2.90 22.88 0.55
C ASP A 217 3.78 22.24 1.64
N HIS A 218 3.80 20.90 1.60
CA HIS A 218 4.17 19.85 2.53
C HIS A 218 3.99 20.09 4.03
N ASN A 219 3.41 21.23 4.45
CA ASN A 219 3.62 21.69 5.81
C ASN A 219 2.76 22.88 6.33
N ARG A 220 1.96 23.58 5.50
CA ARG A 220 1.38 24.86 5.97
C ARG A 220 -0.13 25.03 5.82
N ASN A 221 -0.72 24.74 4.66
CA ASN A 221 -2.18 24.78 4.46
C ASN A 221 -2.58 23.80 3.35
N PHE A 222 -3.60 22.99 3.60
CA PHE A 222 -4.28 22.22 2.57
C PHE A 222 -5.58 22.96 2.23
N THR A 223 -5.71 23.41 0.99
CA THR A 223 -6.95 23.99 0.48
C THR A 223 -7.44 23.11 -0.67
N PRO A 224 -8.54 22.36 -0.49
CA PRO A 224 -9.05 21.50 -1.55
C PRO A 224 -9.54 22.35 -2.73
N ASP A 225 -9.10 22.00 -3.94
CA ASP A 225 -9.58 22.60 -5.18
C ASP A 225 -10.61 21.69 -5.88
N ARG A 226 -11.16 22.16 -7.00
CA ARG A 226 -12.13 21.38 -7.78
C ARG A 226 -11.56 20.03 -8.23
N THR A 227 -10.28 19.98 -8.60
CA THR A 227 -9.62 18.75 -9.07
C THR A 227 -9.56 17.70 -7.96
N TRP A 228 -9.25 18.12 -6.72
CA TRP A 228 -9.24 17.25 -5.55
C TRP A 228 -10.62 16.61 -5.33
N TYR A 229 -11.71 17.39 -5.39
CA TYR A 229 -13.07 16.86 -5.26
C TYR A 229 -13.42 15.87 -6.37
N LEU A 230 -13.11 16.19 -7.63
CA LEU A 230 -13.41 15.31 -8.78
C LEU A 230 -12.65 13.98 -8.71
N LEU A 231 -11.37 14.01 -8.31
CA LEU A 231 -10.58 12.80 -8.12
C LEU A 231 -11.11 11.97 -6.95
N GLY A 232 -11.51 12.61 -5.84
CA GLY A 232 -12.16 11.96 -4.71
C GLY A 232 -13.47 11.27 -5.10
N GLU A 233 -14.36 11.97 -5.80
CA GLU A 233 -15.61 11.40 -6.33
C GLU A 233 -15.35 10.22 -7.27
N ARG A 234 -14.37 10.35 -8.18
CA ARG A 234 -14.01 9.30 -9.11
C ARG A 234 -13.57 8.03 -8.39
N ARG A 235 -12.72 8.16 -7.35
CA ARG A 235 -12.29 7.05 -6.51
C ARG A 235 -13.48 6.38 -5.82
N ALA A 236 -14.35 7.16 -5.18
CA ALA A 236 -15.53 6.63 -4.48
C ALA A 236 -16.50 5.90 -5.42
N GLN A 237 -16.75 6.44 -6.61
CA GLN A 237 -17.59 5.82 -7.63
C GLN A 237 -17.00 4.48 -8.13
N LEU A 238 -15.69 4.44 -8.40
CA LEU A 238 -15.01 3.21 -8.83
C LEU A 238 -15.01 2.16 -7.71
N LEU A 239 -14.70 2.56 -6.48
CA LEU A 239 -14.74 1.68 -5.30
C LEU A 239 -16.12 1.03 -5.12
N THR A 240 -17.17 1.84 -5.22
CA THR A 240 -18.57 1.36 -5.14
C THR A 240 -18.88 0.33 -6.24
N ARG A 241 -18.43 0.60 -7.48
CA ARG A 241 -18.62 -0.33 -8.61
C ARG A 241 -17.88 -1.65 -8.41
N ILE A 242 -16.63 -1.60 -7.96
CA ILE A 242 -15.82 -2.79 -7.65
C ILE A 242 -16.53 -3.63 -6.58
N ARG A 243 -16.91 -3.01 -5.45
CA ARG A 243 -17.62 -3.72 -4.37
C ARG A 243 -18.91 -4.38 -4.85
N ARG A 244 -19.68 -3.70 -5.69
CA ARG A 244 -20.92 -4.27 -6.26
C ARG A 244 -20.63 -5.50 -7.11
N GLN A 245 -19.62 -5.45 -7.99
CA GLN A 245 -19.27 -6.59 -8.84
C GLN A 245 -18.66 -7.75 -8.05
N LEU A 246 -17.84 -7.48 -7.03
CA LEU A 246 -17.28 -8.53 -6.16
C LEU A 246 -18.33 -9.20 -5.27
N LYS A 247 -19.45 -8.53 -4.96
CA LYS A 247 -20.57 -9.10 -4.20
C LYS A 247 -21.58 -9.85 -5.09
N SER A 248 -21.55 -9.65 -6.40
CA SER A 248 -22.40 -10.40 -7.34
C SER A 248 -21.68 -11.70 -7.75
N PRO A 249 -22.37 -12.85 -7.84
CA PRO A 249 -21.76 -14.03 -8.46
C PRO A 249 -21.37 -13.70 -9.91
N PRO A 250 -20.26 -14.24 -10.43
CA PRO A 250 -19.93 -14.07 -11.84
C PRO A 250 -21.10 -14.58 -12.71
N PRO A 251 -21.42 -13.91 -13.83
CA PRO A 251 -22.47 -14.33 -14.75
C PRO A 251 -22.20 -15.70 -15.36
#